data_AF-A0A349VJU5-F1
#
_entry.id   AF-A0A349VJU5-F1
#
_cell.length_a   1.000
_cell.length_b   1.000
_cell.length_c   1.000
_cell.angle_alpha   90.00
_cell.angle_beta   90.00
_cell.angle_gamma   90.00
#
_symmetry.space_group_name_H-M   'P 1'
#
loop_
_entity.id
_entity.type
_entity.pdbx_description
1 polymer ?
#
loop_
_entity_poly.entity_id
_entity_poly.type
_entity_poly.pdbx_seq_one_letter_code
_entity_poly.pdbx_strand_id
1 'polypeptide(L)'
;MVILALARNALLESIRQPVHTVLICGGLLAMLLNVNVAGYTLEDDNKLLVDLGLSTLFLTGLLMSAFIATSVLCKEIENKTVLTVVSKPVPRSFVVLGKFLGVIAAIGLAYGLLSIVFLLTIRHQVQSSVRAEDIFDPVVILFGFLAIALTFLIAGLANYLYRWSFPATFACSGFVLALISFLTISCISRKWKIQSPSSDFDPQLMIGLVLIFEAIIAITSIAIAASTRFGQVATLLICIGFFL
;
A
#
# COMPACT_ATOMS: atom_id res chain seq x y z
N MET A 1 16.49 -17.03 14.09
CA MET A 1 15.45 -16.52 15.02
C MET A 1 15.57 -15.02 15.30
N VAL A 2 16.77 -14.49 15.59
CA VAL A 2 16.95 -13.06 15.96
C VAL A 2 16.50 -12.07 14.87
N ILE A 3 16.83 -12.34 13.58
CA ILE A 3 16.41 -11.46 12.46
C ILE A 3 14.89 -11.35 12.36
N LEU A 4 14.17 -12.47 12.49
CA LEU A 4 12.72 -12.49 12.38
C LEU A 4 12.05 -11.72 13.53
N ALA A 5 12.61 -11.80 14.74
CA ALA A 5 12.13 -11.03 15.88
C ALA A 5 12.34 -9.52 15.68
N LEU A 6 13.50 -9.12 15.16
CA LEU A 6 13.80 -7.73 14.79
C LEU A 6 12.86 -7.23 13.69
N ALA A 7 12.65 -8.03 12.64
CA ALA A 7 11.75 -7.71 11.55
C ALA A 7 10.30 -7.56 12.01
N ARG A 8 9.83 -8.46 12.88
CA ARG A 8 8.47 -8.39 13.44
C ARG A 8 8.28 -7.12 14.28
N ASN A 9 9.27 -6.74 15.08
CA ASN A 9 9.20 -5.52 15.87
C ASN A 9 9.18 -4.27 14.98
N ALA A 10 10.09 -4.20 14.00
CA ALA A 10 10.15 -3.11 13.04
C ALA A 10 8.86 -2.99 12.20
N LEU A 11 8.26 -4.12 11.80
CA LEU A 11 6.96 -4.16 11.13
C LEU A 11 5.85 -3.59 12.01
N LEU A 12 5.74 -4.06 13.26
CA LEU A 12 4.71 -3.58 14.18
C LEU A 12 4.89 -2.10 14.51
N GLU A 13 6.13 -1.64 14.64
CA GLU A 13 6.43 -0.23 14.82
C GLU A 13 6.02 0.60 13.60
N SER A 14 6.39 0.17 12.39
CA SER A 14 6.09 0.86 11.14
C SER A 14 4.58 0.98 10.90
N ILE A 15 3.85 -0.13 11.02
CA ILE A 15 2.41 -0.20 10.77
C ILE A 15 1.61 0.62 11.82
N ARG A 16 2.16 0.82 13.03
CA ARG A 16 1.53 1.62 14.09
C ARG A 16 1.68 3.12 13.89
N GLN A 17 2.54 3.56 12.98
CA GLN A 17 2.76 4.98 12.77
C GLN A 17 1.57 5.60 12.03
N PRO A 18 1.09 6.78 12.46
CA PRO A 18 -0.04 7.44 11.81
C PRO A 18 0.26 7.80 10.35
N VAL A 19 1.53 8.09 10.02
CA VAL A 19 1.96 8.39 8.64
C VAL A 19 1.64 7.26 7.67
N HIS A 20 1.79 6.00 8.10
CA HIS A 20 1.46 4.84 7.28
C HIS A 20 -0.02 4.84 6.87
N THR A 21 -0.93 5.04 7.83
CA THR A 21 -2.37 5.13 7.55
C THR A 21 -2.74 6.34 6.72
N VAL A 22 -2.14 7.51 6.99
CA VAL A 22 -2.39 8.72 6.21
C VAL A 22 -2.01 8.51 4.74
N LEU A 23 -0.89 7.85 4.46
CA LEU A 23 -0.47 7.56 3.09
C LEU A 23 -1.35 6.51 2.41
N ILE A 24 -1.84 5.49 3.13
CA ILE A 24 -2.85 4.55 2.59
C ILE A 24 -4.12 5.32 2.21
N CYS A 25 -4.67 6.13 3.11
CA CYS A 25 -5.87 6.93 2.86
C CYS A 25 -5.66 7.91 1.69
N GLY A 26 -4.49 8.55 1.62
CA GLY A 26 -4.12 9.43 0.51
C GLY A 26 -4.06 8.70 -0.83
N GLY A 27 -3.47 7.49 -0.85
CA GLY A 27 -3.43 6.64 -2.05
C GLY A 27 -4.80 6.16 -2.50
N LEU A 28 -5.66 5.77 -1.55
CA LEU A 28 -7.06 5.41 -1.84
C LEU A 28 -7.83 6.58 -2.45
N LEU A 29 -7.69 7.77 -1.86
CA LEU A 29 -8.34 8.98 -2.36
C LEU A 29 -7.83 9.36 -3.75
N ALA A 30 -6.50 9.29 -3.98
CA ALA A 30 -5.92 9.53 -5.29
C ALA A 30 -6.43 8.53 -6.35
N MET A 31 -6.58 7.25 -6.00
CA MET A 31 -7.17 6.25 -6.90
C MET A 31 -8.62 6.56 -7.27
N LEU A 32 -9.43 7.01 -6.31
CA LEU A 32 -10.81 7.44 -6.59
C LEU A 32 -10.85 8.67 -7.51
N LEU A 33 -9.92 9.62 -7.33
CA LEU A 33 -9.81 10.78 -8.20
C LEU A 33 -9.36 10.38 -9.62
N ASN A 34 -8.43 9.42 -9.76
CA ASN A 34 -7.97 8.95 -11.07
C ASN A 34 -9.11 8.43 -11.95
N VAL A 35 -10.10 7.74 -11.36
CA VAL A 35 -11.30 7.27 -12.09
C VAL A 35 -12.09 8.45 -12.65
N ASN A 36 -12.31 9.48 -11.82
CA ASN A 36 -13.05 10.66 -12.24
C ASN A 36 -12.29 11.42 -13.34
N VAL A 37 -10.97 11.57 -13.19
CA VAL A 37 -10.11 12.24 -14.18
C VAL A 37 -10.09 11.48 -15.51
N ALA A 38 -9.95 10.15 -15.47
CA ALA A 38 -9.94 9.33 -16.68
C ALA A 38 -11.27 9.37 -17.44
N GLY A 39 -12.40 9.52 -16.74
CA GLY A 39 -13.72 9.65 -17.35
C GLY A 39 -13.97 10.96 -18.12
N TYR A 40 -13.07 11.95 -18.03
CA TYR A 40 -13.18 13.20 -18.80
C TYR A 40 -12.40 13.19 -20.12
N THR A 41 -11.62 12.14 -20.41
CA THR A 41 -10.94 12.03 -21.72
C THR A 41 -11.88 11.38 -22.74
N LEU A 42 -11.76 11.77 -24.02
CA LEU A 42 -12.63 11.30 -25.12
C LEU A 42 -12.00 10.15 -25.93
N GLU A 43 -10.71 9.89 -25.75
CA GLU A 43 -9.91 8.86 -26.43
C GLU A 43 -8.96 8.16 -25.42
N ASP A 44 -8.88 6.82 -25.49
CA ASP A 44 -7.98 5.95 -24.71
C ASP A 44 -8.15 5.92 -23.17
N ASP A 45 -9.37 6.10 -22.68
CA ASP A 45 -9.73 6.20 -21.26
C ASP A 45 -9.11 5.12 -20.36
N ASN A 46 -9.15 3.85 -20.80
CA ASN A 46 -8.68 2.72 -20.01
C ASN A 46 -7.15 2.67 -19.88
N LYS A 47 -6.41 3.11 -20.92
CA LYS A 47 -4.95 3.17 -20.88
C LYS A 47 -4.46 4.28 -19.95
N LEU A 48 -5.11 5.44 -20.01
CA LEU A 48 -4.81 6.56 -19.12
C LEU A 48 -5.11 6.21 -17.65
N LEU A 49 -6.21 5.50 -17.37
CA LEU A 49 -6.52 5.02 -16.02
C LEU A 49 -5.41 4.10 -15.47
N VAL A 50 -4.93 3.16 -16.30
CA VAL A 50 -3.85 2.24 -15.91
C VAL A 50 -2.56 3.03 -15.61
N ASP A 51 -2.16 3.95 -16.49
CA ASP A 51 -0.95 4.75 -16.31
C ASP A 51 -1.01 5.64 -15.07
N LEU A 52 -2.15 6.31 -14.83
CA LEU A 52 -2.36 7.12 -13.63
C LEU A 52 -2.35 6.28 -12.35
N GLY A 53 -3.01 5.11 -12.37
CA GLY A 53 -3.06 4.23 -11.22
C GLY A 53 -1.70 3.62 -10.87
N LEU A 54 -0.94 3.13 -11.86
CA LEU A 54 0.43 2.65 -11.66
C LEU A 54 1.35 3.76 -11.13
N SER A 55 1.24 4.97 -11.69
CA SER A 55 1.97 6.15 -11.20
C SER A 55 1.63 6.51 -9.75
N THR A 56 0.35 6.38 -9.38
CA THR A 56 -0.12 6.64 -8.01
C THR A 56 0.40 5.60 -7.03
N LEU A 57 0.42 4.32 -7.40
CA LEU A 57 1.02 3.25 -6.61
C LEU A 57 2.51 3.48 -6.38
N PHE A 58 3.23 3.87 -7.44
CA PHE A 58 4.65 4.17 -7.33
C PHE A 58 4.91 5.38 -6.43
N LEU A 59 4.20 6.49 -6.63
CA LEU A 59 4.37 7.72 -5.85
C LEU A 59 4.07 7.49 -4.36
N THR A 60 2.97 6.80 -4.05
CA THR A 60 2.62 6.47 -2.66
C THR A 60 3.64 5.53 -2.02
N GLY A 61 4.15 4.55 -2.76
CA GLY A 61 5.23 3.66 -2.32
C GLY A 61 6.54 4.39 -2.04
N LEU A 62 6.93 5.33 -2.91
CA LEU A 62 8.12 6.18 -2.73
C LEU A 62 8.01 7.02 -1.46
N LEU A 63 6.86 7.68 -1.24
CA LEU A 63 6.64 8.48 -0.04
C LEU A 63 6.65 7.60 1.22
N MET A 64 5.98 6.43 1.19
CA MET A 64 6.01 5.48 2.30
C MET A 64 7.43 5.03 2.63
N SER A 65 8.23 4.72 1.62
CA SER A 65 9.62 4.34 1.77
C SER A 65 10.43 5.41 2.51
N ALA A 66 10.39 6.66 2.05
CA ALA A 66 11.14 7.76 2.67
C ALA A 66 10.71 8.02 4.13
N PHE A 67 9.39 8.06 4.39
CA PHE A 67 8.88 8.39 5.72
C PHE A 67 9.05 7.26 6.73
N ILE A 68 8.79 6.01 6.33
CA ILE A 68 8.89 4.85 7.22
C ILE A 68 10.36 4.48 7.47
N ALA A 69 11.25 4.59 6.47
CA ALA A 69 12.67 4.36 6.68
C ALA A 69 13.25 5.33 7.72
N THR A 70 12.88 6.61 7.63
CA THR A 70 13.35 7.63 8.55
C THR A 70 12.82 7.41 9.97
N SER A 71 11.54 7.09 10.11
CA SER A 71 10.94 6.92 11.43
C SER A 71 11.48 5.70 12.19
N VAL A 72 11.86 4.63 11.48
CA VAL A 72 12.41 3.39 12.08
C VAL A 72 13.90 3.50 12.39
N LEU A 73 14.68 4.25 11.61
CA LEU A 73 16.12 4.38 11.83
C LEU A 73 16.54 5.71 12.43
N CYS A 74 16.23 6.83 11.78
CA CYS A 74 16.67 8.16 12.23
C CYS A 74 16.15 8.47 13.63
N LYS A 75 14.87 8.16 13.91
CA LYS A 75 14.26 8.43 15.21
C LYS A 75 14.86 7.60 16.34
N GLU A 76 15.25 6.36 16.06
CA GLU A 76 15.94 5.55 17.06
C GLU A 76 17.38 6.01 17.31
N ILE A 77 18.08 6.48 16.26
CA ILE A 77 19.43 7.03 16.38
C ILE A 77 19.38 8.30 17.25
N GLU A 78 18.42 9.19 16.97
CA GLU A 78 18.23 10.44 17.70
C GLU A 78 17.83 10.20 19.17
N ASN A 79 16.92 9.27 19.43
CA ASN A 79 16.51 8.88 20.78
C ASN A 79 17.54 8.04 21.54
N LYS A 80 18.70 7.74 20.94
CA LYS A 80 19.76 6.89 21.49
C LYS A 80 19.29 5.47 21.86
N THR A 81 18.12 5.04 21.39
CA THR A 81 17.55 3.71 21.69
C THR A 81 18.25 2.61 20.91
N VAL A 82 18.86 2.92 19.75
CA VAL A 82 19.72 1.97 19.00
C VAL A 82 20.83 1.38 19.88
N LEU A 83 21.41 2.20 20.77
CA LEU A 83 22.52 1.77 21.64
C LEU A 83 22.10 0.63 22.58
N THR A 84 20.84 0.61 23.02
CA THR A 84 20.33 -0.45 23.91
C THR A 84 20.14 -1.79 23.18
N VAL A 85 19.84 -1.75 21.88
CA VAL A 85 19.71 -2.95 21.03
C VAL A 85 21.08 -3.51 20.67
N VAL A 86 22.05 -2.63 20.36
CA VAL A 86 23.44 -3.01 20.04
C VAL A 86 24.20 -3.51 21.28
N SER A 87 23.72 -3.21 22.49
CA SER A 87 24.28 -3.72 23.76
C SER A 87 24.01 -5.22 23.97
N LYS A 88 23.03 -5.80 23.26
CA LYS A 88 22.85 -7.26 23.20
C LYS A 88 23.83 -7.83 22.17
N PRO A 89 24.29 -9.10 22.30
CA PRO A 89 25.28 -9.71 21.40
C PRO A 89 24.66 -10.02 20.01
N VAL A 90 24.26 -8.97 19.29
CA VAL A 90 23.68 -9.02 17.95
C VAL A 90 24.57 -8.18 17.03
N PRO A 91 25.12 -8.78 15.95
CA PRO A 91 25.95 -8.04 15.00
C PRO A 91 25.15 -6.93 14.31
N ARG A 92 25.80 -5.78 14.06
CA ARG A 92 25.16 -4.56 13.52
C ARG A 92 24.45 -4.80 12.18
N SER A 93 25.00 -5.66 11.32
CA SER A 93 24.41 -6.02 10.02
C SER A 93 23.06 -6.71 10.16
N PHE A 94 22.88 -7.53 11.20
CA PHE A 94 21.62 -8.25 11.44
C PHE A 94 20.51 -7.31 11.93
N VAL A 95 20.87 -6.24 12.64
CA VAL A 95 19.92 -5.19 13.06
C VAL A 95 19.39 -4.45 11.84
N VAL A 96 20.28 -4.03 10.93
CA VAL A 96 19.89 -3.32 9.70
C VAL A 96 19.05 -4.22 8.78
N LEU A 97 19.48 -5.47 8.55
CA LEU A 97 18.73 -6.43 7.73
C LEU A 97 17.35 -6.74 8.32
N GLY A 98 17.26 -6.95 9.64
CA GLY A 98 15.97 -7.19 10.29
C GLY A 98 15.01 -6.00 10.11
N LYS A 99 15.52 -4.77 10.29
CA LYS A 99 14.72 -3.56 10.08
C LYS A 99 14.29 -3.38 8.64
N PHE A 100 15.19 -3.59 7.69
CA PHE A 100 14.90 -3.54 6.26
C PHE A 100 13.75 -4.49 5.89
N LEU A 101 13.82 -5.74 6.33
CA LEU A 101 12.74 -6.72 6.10
C LEU A 101 11.42 -6.30 6.76
N GLY A 102 11.46 -5.74 7.97
CA GLY A 102 10.27 -5.23 8.66
C GLY A 102 9.61 -4.05 7.94
N VAL A 103 10.42 -3.10 7.46
CA VAL A 103 9.96 -1.93 6.69
C VAL A 103 9.38 -2.36 5.35
N ILE A 104 10.04 -3.27 4.61
CA ILE A 104 9.51 -3.82 3.36
C ILE A 104 8.18 -4.52 3.60
N ALA A 105 8.06 -5.31 4.65
CA ALA A 105 6.80 -6.00 4.94
C ALA A 105 5.67 -5.02 5.31
N ALA A 106 5.98 -3.92 6.00
CA ALA A 106 5.00 -2.86 6.26
C ALA A 106 4.58 -2.13 4.98
N ILE A 107 5.54 -1.75 4.12
CA ILE A 107 5.26 -1.11 2.82
C ILE A 107 4.51 -2.07 1.90
N GLY A 108 4.88 -3.35 1.88
CA GLY A 108 4.24 -4.40 1.10
C GLY A 108 2.80 -4.65 1.49
N LEU A 109 2.45 -4.52 2.77
CA LEU A 109 1.06 -4.59 3.23
C LEU A 109 0.23 -3.43 2.67
N ALA A 110 0.74 -2.21 2.75
CA ALA A 110 0.05 -1.05 2.18
C ALA A 110 -0.02 -1.07 0.65
N TYR A 111 1.09 -1.42 0.00
CA TYR A 111 1.17 -1.58 -1.45
C TYR A 111 0.22 -2.66 -1.94
N GLY A 112 0.17 -3.81 -1.25
CA GLY A 112 -0.76 -4.89 -1.58
C GLY A 112 -2.21 -4.45 -1.45
N LEU A 113 -2.56 -3.72 -0.38
CA LEU A 113 -3.90 -3.15 -0.21
C LEU A 113 -4.26 -2.22 -1.37
N LEU A 114 -3.39 -1.25 -1.69
CA LEU A 114 -3.62 -0.29 -2.77
C LEU A 114 -3.65 -0.97 -4.15
N SER A 115 -2.84 -2.01 -4.37
CA SER A 115 -2.80 -2.78 -5.61
C SER A 115 -4.11 -3.55 -5.82
N ILE A 116 -4.67 -4.14 -4.76
CA ILE A 116 -5.98 -4.78 -4.83
C ILE A 116 -7.04 -3.75 -5.21
N VAL A 117 -7.05 -2.59 -4.56
CA VAL A 117 -8.00 -1.52 -4.89
C VAL A 117 -7.84 -1.06 -6.33
N PHE A 118 -6.60 -0.92 -6.82
CA PHE A 118 -6.32 -0.59 -8.21
C PHE A 118 -6.87 -1.64 -9.19
N LEU A 119 -6.69 -2.93 -8.91
CA LEU A 119 -7.26 -4.00 -9.74
C LEU A 119 -8.80 -3.95 -9.76
N LEU A 120 -9.43 -3.66 -8.61
CA LEU A 120 -10.88 -3.45 -8.54
C LEU A 120 -11.32 -2.24 -9.38
N THR A 121 -10.53 -1.17 -9.37
CA THR A 121 -10.77 0.03 -10.17
C THR A 121 -10.67 -0.24 -11.67
N ILE A 122 -9.66 -1.01 -12.12
CA ILE A 122 -9.54 -1.39 -13.53
C ILE A 122 -10.70 -2.29 -13.97
N ARG A 123 -11.13 -3.22 -13.11
CA ARG A 123 -12.30 -4.07 -13.41
C ARG A 123 -13.58 -3.25 -13.58
N HIS A 124 -13.72 -2.18 -12.82
CA HIS A 124 -14.86 -1.27 -12.97
C HIS A 124 -14.94 -0.65 -14.38
N GLN A 125 -13.80 -0.58 -15.09
CA GLN A 125 -13.59 0.08 -16.39
C GLN A 125 -13.96 1.57 -16.38
N VAL A 126 -13.37 2.35 -17.29
CA VAL A 126 -13.83 3.73 -17.49
C VAL A 126 -15.18 3.71 -18.20
N GLN A 127 -16.05 4.65 -17.84
CA GLN A 127 -17.43 4.78 -18.31
C GLN A 127 -17.48 4.98 -19.83
N SER A 128 -17.44 3.89 -20.60
CA SER A 128 -17.69 3.98 -22.04
C SER A 128 -19.18 4.27 -22.27
N SER A 129 -19.47 5.45 -22.79
CA SER A 129 -20.79 6.04 -23.02
C SER A 129 -21.67 5.30 -24.04
N VAL A 130 -21.29 4.09 -24.46
CA VAL A 130 -21.90 3.35 -25.57
C VAL A 130 -23.10 2.50 -25.14
N ARG A 131 -23.24 2.12 -23.86
CA ARG A 131 -24.40 1.34 -23.35
C ARG A 131 -24.87 1.80 -21.97
N ALA A 132 -26.16 2.09 -21.85
CA ALA A 132 -26.80 2.50 -20.59
C ALA A 132 -26.77 1.42 -19.48
N GLU A 133 -26.51 0.16 -19.86
CA GLU A 133 -26.33 -0.96 -18.92
C GLU A 133 -24.90 -1.05 -18.34
N ASP A 134 -23.96 -0.26 -18.86
CA ASP A 134 -22.53 -0.27 -18.48
C ASP A 134 -22.10 0.93 -17.61
N ILE A 135 -23.06 1.70 -17.09
CA ILE A 135 -22.77 2.99 -16.40
C ILE A 135 -22.17 2.78 -15.00
N PHE A 136 -22.56 1.72 -14.27
CA PHE A 136 -22.00 1.39 -12.96
C PHE A 136 -21.93 -0.13 -12.81
N ASP A 137 -20.77 -0.68 -12.44
CA ASP A 137 -20.72 -2.06 -11.92
C ASP A 137 -21.15 -2.04 -10.44
N PRO A 138 -22.40 -2.43 -10.13
CA PRO A 138 -22.93 -2.33 -8.78
C PRO A 138 -22.19 -3.28 -7.82
N VAL A 139 -21.58 -4.35 -8.34
CA VAL A 139 -20.86 -5.34 -7.54
C VAL A 139 -19.61 -4.72 -6.94
N VAL A 140 -18.80 -4.04 -7.76
CA VAL A 140 -17.55 -3.41 -7.32
C VAL A 140 -17.83 -2.27 -6.33
N ILE A 141 -18.83 -1.44 -6.60
CA ILE A 141 -19.19 -0.32 -5.72
C ILE A 141 -19.69 -0.83 -4.37
N LEU A 142 -20.59 -1.83 -4.37
CA LEU A 142 -21.15 -2.38 -3.14
C LEU A 142 -20.07 -3.04 -2.30
N PHE A 143 -19.31 -3.99 -2.86
CA PHE A 143 -18.30 -4.73 -2.09
C PHE A 143 -17.11 -3.83 -1.71
N GLY A 144 -16.69 -2.90 -2.59
CA GLY A 144 -15.62 -1.95 -2.30
C GLY A 144 -16.00 -0.96 -1.18
N PHE A 145 -17.17 -0.34 -1.27
CA PHE A 145 -17.64 0.58 -0.23
C PHE A 145 -17.89 -0.14 1.09
N LEU A 146 -18.48 -1.35 1.04
CA LEU A 146 -18.67 -2.20 2.21
C LEU A 146 -17.32 -2.53 2.87
N ALA A 147 -16.30 -2.89 2.09
CA ALA A 147 -14.98 -3.20 2.62
C ALA A 147 -14.33 -1.99 3.31
N ILE A 148 -14.41 -0.80 2.70
CA ILE A 148 -13.90 0.43 3.30
C ILE A 148 -14.65 0.75 4.60
N ALA A 149 -15.99 0.72 4.58
CA ALA A 149 -16.82 1.00 5.74
C ALA A 149 -16.54 0.02 6.89
N LEU A 150 -16.45 -1.29 6.59
CA LEU A 150 -16.12 -2.32 7.57
C LEU A 150 -14.69 -2.15 8.10
N THR A 151 -13.74 -1.72 7.27
CA THR A 151 -12.36 -1.47 7.71
C THR A 151 -12.32 -0.35 8.76
N PHE A 152 -12.99 0.78 8.49
CA PHE A 152 -13.08 1.88 9.45
C PHE A 152 -13.83 1.47 10.73
N LEU A 153 -14.92 0.71 10.58
CA LEU A 153 -15.72 0.23 11.71
C LEU A 153 -14.92 -0.73 12.60
N ILE A 154 -14.24 -1.73 12.02
CA ILE A 154 -13.40 -2.69 12.76
C ILE A 154 -12.22 -1.98 13.41
N ALA A 155 -11.53 -1.09 12.69
CA ALA A 155 -10.41 -0.34 13.24
C ALA A 155 -10.86 0.57 14.40
N GLY A 156 -12.00 1.25 14.25
CA GLY A 156 -12.60 2.09 15.28
C GLY A 156 -13.05 1.30 16.51
N LEU A 157 -13.76 0.19 16.31
CA LEU A 157 -14.20 -0.69 17.38
C LEU A 157 -13.03 -1.36 18.11
N ALA A 158 -12.03 -1.85 17.39
CA ALA A 158 -10.83 -2.43 18.00
C ALA A 158 -10.05 -1.40 18.84
N ASN A 159 -10.01 -0.15 18.37
CA ASN A 159 -9.41 0.95 19.12
C ASN A 159 -10.25 1.32 20.37
N TYR A 160 -11.57 1.35 20.27
CA TYR A 160 -12.46 1.71 21.40
C TYR A 160 -12.56 0.60 22.46
N LEU A 161 -12.83 -0.64 22.05
CA LEU A 161 -13.09 -1.78 22.94
C LEU A 161 -11.80 -2.37 23.52
N TYR A 162 -10.78 -2.57 22.69
CA TYR A 162 -9.57 -3.32 23.06
C TYR A 162 -8.32 -2.43 23.21
N ARG A 163 -8.45 -1.11 22.98
CA ARG A 163 -7.33 -0.14 22.98
C ARG A 163 -6.19 -0.53 22.04
N TRP A 164 -6.51 -1.23 20.96
CA TRP A 164 -5.53 -1.58 19.93
C TRP A 164 -5.18 -0.36 19.08
N SER A 165 -3.96 -0.33 18.56
CA SER A 165 -3.50 0.78 17.72
C SER A 165 -4.31 0.87 16.42
N PHE A 166 -5.08 1.96 16.27
CA PHE A 166 -5.90 2.23 15.08
C PHE A 166 -5.13 2.09 13.75
N PRO A 167 -3.90 2.63 13.58
CA PRO A 167 -3.18 2.50 12.31
C PRO A 167 -2.94 1.06 11.88
N ALA A 168 -2.60 0.21 12.85
CA ALA A 168 -2.27 -1.17 12.59
C ALA A 168 -3.49 -2.05 12.33
N THR A 169 -4.55 -1.83 13.11
CA THR A 169 -5.81 -2.54 12.88
C THR A 169 -6.39 -2.16 11.54
N PHE A 170 -6.40 -0.86 11.19
CA PHE A 170 -6.86 -0.36 9.89
C PHE A 170 -6.12 -1.00 8.72
N ALA A 171 -4.77 -0.99 8.74
CA ALA A 171 -3.99 -1.53 7.63
C ALA A 171 -4.21 -3.05 7.48
N CYS A 172 -4.16 -3.81 8.58
CA CYS A 172 -4.33 -5.27 8.55
C CYS A 172 -5.76 -5.68 8.17
N SER A 173 -6.79 -5.10 8.79
CA SER A 173 -8.19 -5.43 8.46
C SER A 173 -8.54 -4.96 7.04
N GLY A 174 -8.02 -3.80 6.63
CA GLY A 174 -8.20 -3.27 5.28
C GLY A 174 -7.63 -4.19 4.22
N PHE A 175 -6.42 -4.71 4.42
CA PHE A 175 -5.81 -5.66 3.50
C PHE A 175 -6.64 -6.96 3.40
N VAL A 176 -7.07 -7.51 4.53
CA VAL A 176 -7.88 -8.75 4.56
C VAL A 176 -9.24 -8.55 3.88
N LEU A 177 -9.94 -7.45 4.18
CA LEU A 177 -11.23 -7.16 3.57
C LEU A 177 -11.11 -6.82 2.09
N ALA A 178 -10.03 -6.16 1.67
CA ALA A 178 -9.74 -5.92 0.26
C ALA A 178 -9.50 -7.24 -0.48
N LEU A 179 -8.72 -8.17 0.09
CA LEU A 179 -8.52 -9.51 -0.47
C LEU A 179 -9.83 -10.28 -0.60
N ILE A 180 -10.67 -10.28 0.45
CA ILE A 180 -11.98 -10.92 0.42
C ILE A 180 -12.83 -10.32 -0.71
N SER A 181 -12.85 -8.99 -0.83
CA SER A 181 -13.60 -8.29 -1.88
C SER A 181 -13.08 -8.64 -3.27
N PHE A 182 -11.77 -8.72 -3.45
CA PHE A 182 -11.17 -9.13 -4.72
C PHE A 182 -11.55 -10.56 -5.11
N LEU A 183 -11.52 -11.49 -4.15
CA LEU A 183 -11.90 -12.88 -4.40
C LEU A 183 -13.38 -13.04 -4.74
N THR A 184 -14.28 -12.33 -4.02
CA THR A 184 -15.71 -12.37 -4.31
C THR A 184 -16.03 -11.75 -5.66
N ILE A 185 -15.41 -10.60 -5.97
CA ILE A 185 -15.55 -9.91 -7.26
C ILE A 185 -15.01 -10.78 -8.39
N SER A 186 -13.89 -11.48 -8.21
CA SER A 186 -13.33 -12.40 -9.22
C SER A 186 -14.25 -13.58 -9.54
N CYS A 187 -15.14 -13.98 -8.62
CA CYS A 187 -16.09 -15.08 -8.82
C CYS A 187 -17.47 -14.61 -9.34
N ILE A 188 -17.75 -13.30 -9.28
CA ILE A 188 -19.07 -12.72 -9.58
C ILE A 188 -18.92 -11.75 -10.75
N SER A 189 -19.57 -12.05 -11.87
CA SER A 189 -19.66 -11.12 -13.00
C SER A 189 -20.55 -9.91 -12.67
N ARG A 190 -20.41 -8.85 -13.46
CA ARG A 190 -21.23 -7.63 -13.44
C ARG A 190 -22.75 -7.89 -13.42
N LYS A 191 -23.21 -9.03 -13.98
CA LYS A 191 -24.62 -9.44 -14.06
C LYS A 191 -25.04 -10.42 -12.95
N TRP A 192 -24.30 -10.49 -11.84
CA TRP A 192 -24.53 -11.44 -10.73
C TRP A 192 -24.49 -12.91 -11.14
N LYS A 193 -23.82 -13.24 -12.26
CA LYS A 193 -23.56 -14.63 -12.66
C LYS A 193 -22.19 -15.09 -12.18
N ILE A 194 -22.07 -16.36 -11.83
CA ILE A 194 -20.80 -16.98 -11.46
C ILE A 194 -19.87 -16.97 -12.69
N GLN A 195 -18.68 -16.42 -12.51
CA GLN A 195 -17.64 -16.30 -13.55
C GLN A 195 -16.37 -17.00 -13.09
N SER A 196 -15.57 -17.50 -14.04
CA SER A 196 -14.26 -18.07 -13.75
C SER A 196 -13.27 -16.98 -13.30
N PRO A 197 -12.47 -17.21 -12.24
CA PRO A 197 -11.49 -16.22 -11.76
C PRO A 197 -10.41 -15.81 -12.78
N SER A 198 -10.23 -16.59 -13.85
CA SER A 198 -9.21 -16.36 -14.87
C SER A 198 -9.64 -15.46 -16.02
N SER A 199 -10.93 -15.12 -16.13
CA SER A 199 -11.42 -14.38 -17.32
C SER A 199 -11.06 -12.90 -17.35
N ASP A 200 -10.86 -12.28 -16.18
CA ASP A 200 -10.53 -10.84 -16.07
C ASP A 200 -9.02 -10.63 -15.79
N PHE A 201 -8.20 -11.69 -15.88
CA PHE A 201 -6.79 -11.65 -15.51
C PHE A 201 -5.92 -11.22 -16.69
N ASP A 202 -5.46 -9.96 -16.67
CA ASP A 202 -4.45 -9.47 -17.60
C ASP A 202 -3.03 -9.74 -17.05
N PRO A 203 -2.24 -10.63 -17.68
CA PRO A 203 -0.88 -10.90 -17.23
C PRO A 203 0.04 -9.67 -17.26
N GLN A 204 -0.18 -8.74 -18.19
CA GLN A 204 0.68 -7.58 -18.37
C GLN A 204 0.56 -6.59 -17.20
N LEU A 205 -0.67 -6.39 -16.70
CA LEU A 205 -0.92 -5.59 -15.51
C LEU A 205 -0.27 -6.21 -14.26
N MET A 206 -0.31 -7.53 -14.12
CA MET A 206 0.28 -8.22 -12.99
C MET A 206 1.82 -8.07 -12.97
N ILE A 207 2.46 -8.17 -14.14
CA ILE A 207 3.89 -7.90 -14.28
C ILE A 207 4.20 -6.46 -13.90
N GLY A 208 3.38 -5.48 -14.34
CA GLY A 208 3.53 -4.07 -13.97
C GLY A 208 3.50 -3.84 -12.46
N LEU A 209 2.57 -4.48 -11.74
CA LEU A 209 2.51 -4.40 -10.28
C LEU A 209 3.76 -4.99 -9.61
N VAL A 210 4.23 -6.15 -10.07
CA VAL A 210 5.45 -6.76 -9.52
C VAL A 210 6.68 -5.87 -9.72
N LEU A 211 6.83 -5.28 -10.91
CA LEU A 211 7.94 -4.38 -11.23
C LEU A 211 7.91 -3.10 -10.38
N ILE A 212 6.74 -2.52 -10.16
CA ILE A 212 6.60 -1.34 -9.28
C ILE A 212 6.95 -1.72 -7.85
N PHE A 213 6.53 -2.89 -7.38
CA PHE A 213 6.89 -3.35 -6.03
C PHE A 213 8.41 -3.53 -5.88
N GLU A 214 9.07 -4.10 -6.89
CA GLU A 214 10.52 -4.23 -6.92
C GLU A 214 11.22 -2.86 -6.91
N ALA A 215 10.73 -1.89 -7.69
CA ALA A 215 11.24 -0.53 -7.67
C ALA A 215 11.09 0.12 -6.28
N ILE A 216 9.96 -0.09 -5.61
CA ILE A 216 9.73 0.40 -4.23
C ILE A 216 10.70 -0.26 -3.24
N ILE A 217 11.00 -1.56 -3.39
CA ILE A 217 12.01 -2.24 -2.57
C ILE A 217 13.40 -1.61 -2.77
N ALA A 218 13.77 -1.32 -4.02
CA ALA A 218 15.03 -0.66 -4.34
C ALA A 218 15.12 0.72 -3.69
N ILE A 219 14.07 1.54 -3.82
CA ILE A 219 14.00 2.88 -3.18
C ILE A 219 14.04 2.75 -1.65
N THR A 220 13.39 1.73 -1.09
CA THR A 220 13.42 1.45 0.36
C THR A 220 14.83 1.14 0.86
N SER A 221 15.64 0.42 0.06
CA SER A 221 17.04 0.19 0.41
C SER A 221 17.86 1.48 0.47
N ILE A 222 17.63 2.38 -0.50
CA ILE A 222 18.29 3.70 -0.58
C ILE A 222 17.82 4.59 0.58
N ALA A 223 16.51 4.62 0.85
CA ALA A 223 15.93 5.39 1.93
C ALA A 223 16.52 4.96 3.28
N ILE A 224 16.58 3.65 3.55
CA ILE A 224 17.16 3.10 4.78
C ILE A 224 18.64 3.45 4.90
N ALA A 225 19.41 3.36 3.82
CA ALA A 225 20.81 3.76 3.82
C ALA A 225 20.97 5.26 4.12
N ALA A 226 20.18 6.12 3.47
CA ALA A 226 20.21 7.56 3.67
C ALA A 226 19.78 7.95 5.10
N SER A 227 18.77 7.29 5.68
CA SER A 227 18.25 7.56 7.02
C SER A 227 19.24 7.23 8.14
N THR A 228 20.37 6.56 7.84
CA THR A 228 21.46 6.36 8.83
C THR A 228 22.26 7.63 9.09
N ARG A 229 22.29 8.57 8.14
CA ARG A 229 23.12 9.78 8.21
C ARG A 229 22.32 11.08 8.09
N PHE A 230 21.18 11.03 7.42
CA PHE A 230 20.39 12.20 7.08
C PHE A 230 19.01 12.17 7.73
N GLY A 231 18.46 13.36 8.02
CA GLY A 231 17.10 13.51 8.52
C GLY A 231 16.02 13.27 7.46
N GLN A 232 14.76 13.43 7.86
CA GLN A 232 13.57 13.13 7.05
C GLN A 232 13.49 13.88 5.72
N VAL A 233 13.87 15.17 5.70
CA VAL A 233 13.77 15.99 4.48
C VAL A 233 14.84 15.57 3.47
N ALA A 234 16.07 15.37 3.93
CA ALA A 234 17.18 15.00 3.06
C ALA A 234 17.03 13.57 2.49
N THR A 235 16.51 12.62 3.28
CA THR A 235 16.20 11.26 2.81
C THR A 235 15.13 11.27 1.73
N LEU A 236 14.07 12.07 1.89
CA LEU A 236 13.03 12.25 0.89
C LEU A 236 13.60 12.85 -0.41
N LEU A 237 14.43 13.90 -0.32
CA LEU A 237 15.08 14.49 -1.49
C LEU A 237 15.99 13.50 -2.23
N ILE A 238 16.72 12.65 -1.51
CA ILE A 238 17.55 11.60 -2.12
C ILE A 238 16.68 10.57 -2.84
N CYS A 239 15.56 10.15 -2.25
CA CYS A 239 14.65 9.18 -2.89
C CYS A 239 14.02 9.76 -4.16
N ILE A 240 13.63 11.04 -4.15
CA ILE A 240 13.11 11.73 -5.33
C ILE A 240 14.21 11.91 -6.38
N GLY A 241 15.41 12.35 -5.97
CA GLY A 241 16.53 12.61 -6.88
C GLY A 241 17.11 11.36 -7.53
N PHE A 242 16.93 10.17 -6.94
CA PHE A 242 17.31 8.91 -7.58
C PHE A 242 16.34 8.52 -8.71
N PHE A 243 15.11 9.02 -8.67
CA PHE A 243 14.05 8.66 -9.61
C PHE A 243 13.92 9.63 -10.79
N LEU A 244 14.24 10.90 -10.60
CA LEU A 244 14.31 11.91 -11.67
C LEU A 244 15.54 11.71 -12.56
#